data_AF-A0A5D0RXH3-F1
#
_entry.id   AF-A0A5D0RXH3-F1
#
_cell.length_a   1.000
_cell.length_b   1.000
_cell.length_c   1.000
_cell.angle_alpha   90.00
_cell.angle_beta   90.00
_cell.angle_gamma   90.00
#
_symmetry.space_group_name_H-M   'P 1'
#
loop_
_entity.id
_entity.type
_entity.pdbx_description
1 polymer ?
#
loop_
_entity_poly.entity_id
_entity_poly.type
_entity_poly.pdbx_seq_one_letter_code
_entity_poly.pdbx_strand_id
1 'polypeptide(L)'
;MMDLKAIFRAGCVLRWHTNPNLATTGDRIDGHSARVARILIALHPSPSVSLLCHALIHDDGETAVGDVPAPAKDSTPGLAEWLEVAEEVERRRLWSGAAGMDGSAGLTVSDRLWLQFADRLDAFQWAAHHGPSVMSGDGWPEARGWLLATAYTLDCYNSVARLVDGSGRGDVA
;
A
#
# COMPACT_ATOMS: atom_id res chain seq x y z
N MET A 1 -12.38 -18.16 -16.89
CA MET A 1 -10.97 -18.52 -17.11
C MET A 1 -10.15 -17.30 -16.74
N MET A 2 -9.09 -17.45 -15.94
CA MET A 2 -8.25 -16.32 -15.57
C MET A 2 -7.57 -15.71 -16.79
N ASP A 3 -7.57 -14.38 -16.89
CA ASP A 3 -6.83 -13.64 -17.91
C ASP A 3 -5.47 -13.24 -17.34
N LEU A 4 -4.48 -14.12 -17.53
CA LEU A 4 -3.11 -13.89 -17.05
C LEU A 4 -2.48 -12.62 -17.64
N LYS A 5 -2.90 -12.21 -18.85
CA LYS A 5 -2.40 -10.97 -19.47
C LYS A 5 -2.97 -9.74 -18.77
N ALA A 6 -4.25 -9.78 -18.41
CA ALA A 6 -4.87 -8.70 -17.63
C ALA A 6 -4.23 -8.58 -16.24
N ILE A 7 -4.02 -9.71 -15.54
CA ILE A 7 -3.33 -9.75 -14.24
C ILE A 7 -1.92 -9.14 -14.35
N PHE A 8 -1.13 -9.57 -15.34
CA PHE A 8 0.21 -9.01 -15.55
C PHE A 8 0.18 -7.50 -15.80
N ARG A 9 -0.83 -7.00 -16.52
CA ARG A 9 -0.94 -5.58 -16.84
C ARG A 9 -1.43 -4.74 -15.67
N ALA A 10 -2.25 -5.29 -14.77
CA ALA A 10 -2.69 -4.59 -13.57
C ALA A 10 -1.49 -4.16 -12.71
N GLY A 11 -0.53 -5.07 -12.51
CA GLY A 11 0.73 -4.75 -11.82
C GLY A 11 1.62 -3.72 -12.53
N CYS A 12 1.41 -3.42 -13.82
CA CYS A 12 2.18 -2.43 -14.58
C CYS A 12 1.70 -0.98 -14.37
N VAL A 13 0.59 -0.76 -13.67
CA VAL A 13 0.10 0.60 -13.39
C VAL A 13 1.14 1.35 -12.55
N LEU A 14 1.37 2.61 -12.90
CA LEU A 14 2.32 3.47 -12.21
C LEU A 14 1.62 4.25 -11.09
N ARG A 15 2.20 4.17 -9.89
CA ARG A 15 1.83 5.03 -8.76
C ARG A 15 2.39 6.43 -8.99
N TRP A 16 1.89 7.38 -8.21
CA TRP A 16 2.39 8.76 -8.19
C TRP A 16 2.17 9.55 -9.48
N HIS A 17 1.34 9.08 -10.42
CA HIS A 17 1.20 9.70 -11.74
C HIS A 17 0.68 11.15 -11.71
N THR A 18 0.07 11.57 -10.60
CA THR A 18 -0.37 12.96 -10.34
C THR A 18 0.59 13.75 -9.44
N ASN A 19 1.62 13.12 -8.85
CA ASN A 19 2.58 13.77 -7.97
C ASN A 19 3.84 14.19 -8.77
N PRO A 20 4.10 15.49 -8.98
CA PRO A 20 5.19 15.94 -9.85
C PRO A 20 6.59 15.60 -9.33
N ASN A 21 6.74 15.36 -8.03
CA ASN A 21 8.03 15.04 -7.41
C ASN A 21 8.33 13.53 -7.48
N LEU A 22 7.31 12.68 -7.58
CA LEU A 22 7.44 11.22 -7.50
C LEU A 22 7.02 10.49 -8.79
N ALA A 23 6.30 11.12 -9.72
CA ALA A 23 5.81 10.50 -10.96
C ALA A 23 6.91 9.88 -11.84
N THR A 24 8.14 10.37 -11.75
CA THR A 24 9.27 9.90 -12.57
C THR A 24 10.09 8.80 -11.90
N THR A 25 9.72 8.38 -10.69
CA THR A 25 10.45 7.38 -9.92
C THR A 25 10.21 5.94 -10.40
N GLY A 26 9.17 5.72 -11.22
CA GLY A 26 8.89 4.43 -11.84
C GLY A 26 8.27 3.40 -10.89
N ASP A 27 7.62 3.84 -9.81
CA ASP A 27 6.95 2.95 -8.86
C ASP A 27 5.73 2.29 -9.52
N ARG A 28 5.74 0.96 -9.59
CA ARG A 28 4.66 0.15 -10.17
C ARG A 28 3.88 -0.56 -9.07
N ILE A 29 2.61 -0.84 -9.32
CA ILE A 29 1.75 -1.58 -8.38
C ILE A 29 2.35 -2.92 -8.00
N ASP A 30 2.89 -3.70 -8.95
CA ASP A 30 3.50 -4.99 -8.62
C ASP A 30 4.70 -4.87 -7.66
N GLY A 31 5.53 -3.85 -7.86
CA GLY A 31 6.63 -3.50 -6.98
C GLY A 31 6.14 -3.07 -5.59
N HIS A 32 5.15 -2.17 -5.53
CA HIS A 32 4.53 -1.71 -4.30
C HIS A 32 3.91 -2.87 -3.50
N SER A 33 2.98 -3.62 -4.10
CA SER A 33 2.28 -4.73 -3.47
C SER A 33 3.24 -5.82 -2.95
N ALA A 34 4.32 -6.09 -3.69
CA ALA A 34 5.36 -7.00 -3.22
C ALA A 34 6.11 -6.47 -1.98
N ARG A 35 6.37 -5.16 -1.90
CA ARG A 35 6.99 -4.55 -0.71
C ARG A 35 6.02 -4.51 0.47
N VAL A 36 4.74 -4.23 0.26
CA VAL A 36 3.69 -4.35 1.30
C VAL A 36 3.66 -5.76 1.89
N ALA A 37 3.62 -6.80 1.05
CA ALA A 37 3.68 -8.18 1.52
C ALA A 37 4.96 -8.49 2.31
N ARG A 38 6.13 -7.96 1.89
CA ARG A 38 7.40 -8.11 2.62
C ARG A 38 7.39 -7.42 3.98
N ILE A 39 6.77 -6.23 4.08
CA ILE A 39 6.58 -5.53 5.36
C ILE A 39 5.74 -6.40 6.30
N LEU A 40 4.66 -6.99 5.81
CA LEU A 40 3.82 -7.89 6.61
C LEU A 40 4.60 -9.13 7.06
N ILE A 41 5.37 -9.77 6.18
CA ILE A 41 6.24 -10.91 6.55
C ILE A 41 7.26 -10.52 7.63
N ALA A 42 7.80 -9.30 7.57
CA ALA A 42 8.84 -8.84 8.49
C ALA A 42 8.30 -8.40 9.86
N LEU A 43 7.11 -7.80 9.91
CA LEU A 43 6.60 -7.11 11.11
C LEU A 43 5.40 -7.79 11.75
N HIS A 44 4.54 -8.47 10.97
CA HIS A 44 3.36 -9.13 11.52
C HIS A 44 3.80 -10.40 12.27
N PRO A 45 3.30 -10.67 13.50
CA PRO A 45 3.76 -11.80 14.31
C PRO A 45 3.49 -13.18 13.67
N SER A 46 2.38 -13.32 12.94
CA SER A 46 2.05 -14.54 12.18
C SER A 46 1.05 -14.24 11.05
N PRO A 47 1.46 -13.64 9.90
CA PRO A 47 0.52 -13.23 8.86
C PRO A 47 -0.10 -14.45 8.20
N SER A 48 -1.41 -14.41 7.97
CA SER A 48 -2.10 -15.50 7.25
C SER A 48 -1.75 -15.47 5.76
N VAL A 49 -1.82 -16.61 5.09
CA VAL A 49 -1.70 -16.67 3.62
C VAL A 49 -2.72 -15.77 2.94
N SER A 50 -3.94 -15.69 3.49
CA SER A 50 -4.99 -14.82 2.96
C SER A 50 -4.60 -13.34 3.05
N LEU A 51 -4.06 -12.87 4.18
CA LEU A 51 -3.57 -11.49 4.32
C LEU A 51 -2.43 -11.20 3.31
N LEU A 52 -1.51 -12.14 3.11
CA LEU A 52 -0.42 -11.98 2.14
C LEU A 52 -0.94 -11.95 0.69
N CYS A 53 -1.92 -12.81 0.34
CA CYS A 53 -2.57 -12.78 -0.96
C CYS A 53 -3.27 -11.45 -1.20
N HIS A 54 -4.03 -10.95 -0.21
CA HIS A 54 -4.66 -9.63 -0.28
C HIS A 54 -3.63 -8.52 -0.48
N ALA A 55 -2.52 -8.51 0.27
CA ALA A 55 -1.47 -7.52 0.12
C ALA A 55 -0.87 -7.49 -1.30
N LEU A 56 -0.67 -8.66 -1.92
CA LEU A 56 -0.09 -8.78 -3.25
C LEU A 56 -0.98 -8.23 -4.37
N ILE A 57 -2.29 -8.07 -4.14
CA ILE A 57 -3.25 -7.72 -5.20
C ILE A 57 -4.18 -6.55 -4.84
N HIS A 58 -4.03 -5.95 -3.66
CA HIS A 58 -4.99 -4.98 -3.12
C HIS A 58 -5.20 -3.76 -4.05
N ASP A 59 -4.17 -3.38 -4.79
CA ASP A 59 -4.19 -2.26 -5.73
C ASP A 59 -4.43 -2.68 -7.19
N ASP A 60 -4.59 -3.97 -7.51
CA ASP A 60 -4.78 -4.40 -8.91
C ASP A 60 -6.06 -3.82 -9.55
N GLY A 61 -7.01 -3.38 -8.73
CA GLY A 61 -8.21 -2.68 -9.18
C GLY A 61 -7.94 -1.30 -9.80
N GLU A 62 -6.80 -0.68 -9.47
CA GLU A 62 -6.40 0.62 -10.02
C GLU A 62 -6.18 0.58 -11.53
N THR A 63 -6.04 -0.60 -12.15
CA THR A 63 -6.02 -0.69 -13.63
C THR A 63 -7.29 -0.17 -14.30
N ALA A 64 -8.41 -0.07 -13.56
CA ALA A 64 -9.66 0.45 -14.06
C ALA A 64 -9.78 1.98 -13.95
N VAL A 65 -9.22 2.57 -12.89
CA VAL A 65 -9.49 3.98 -12.51
C VAL A 65 -8.22 4.83 -12.27
N GLY A 66 -7.06 4.20 -12.17
CA GLY A 66 -5.77 4.80 -11.82
C GLY A 66 -5.59 5.00 -10.31
N ASP A 67 -4.33 5.19 -9.89
CA ASP A 67 -3.92 5.55 -8.52
C ASP A 67 -4.33 7.00 -8.19
N VAL A 68 -5.56 7.21 -7.73
CA VAL A 68 -6.02 8.54 -7.33
C VAL A 68 -5.44 8.90 -5.96
N PRO A 69 -4.73 10.04 -5.82
CA PRO A 69 -4.02 10.38 -4.59
C PRO A 69 -5.00 10.67 -3.43
N ALA A 70 -4.60 10.28 -2.20
CA ALA A 70 -5.43 10.42 -1.02
C ALA A 70 -6.01 11.84 -0.79
N PRO A 71 -5.26 12.95 -0.98
CA PRO A 71 -5.84 14.30 -0.83
C PRO A 71 -7.01 14.59 -1.79
N ALA A 72 -7.00 14.01 -3.00
CA ALA A 72 -8.12 14.15 -3.94
C ALA A 72 -9.34 13.35 -3.46
N LYS A 73 -9.11 12.14 -2.93
CA LYS A 73 -10.15 11.28 -2.31
C LYS A 73 -10.80 12.00 -1.12
N ASP A 74 -9.99 12.58 -0.23
CA ASP A 74 -10.46 13.23 1.00
C ASP A 74 -11.21 14.56 0.75
N SER A 75 -10.82 15.31 -0.27
CA SER A 75 -11.40 16.62 -0.59
C SER A 75 -12.68 16.55 -1.42
N THR A 76 -13.02 15.37 -1.99
CA THR A 76 -14.15 15.20 -2.90
C THR A 76 -15.17 14.23 -2.31
N PRO A 77 -16.33 14.71 -1.81
CA PRO A 77 -17.36 13.84 -1.23
C PRO A 77 -17.82 12.75 -2.19
N GLY A 78 -17.85 11.49 -1.72
CA GLY A 78 -18.33 10.35 -2.52
C GLY A 78 -17.28 9.74 -3.46
N LEU A 79 -16.11 10.37 -3.64
CA LEU A 79 -15.10 9.89 -4.58
C LEU A 79 -14.41 8.62 -4.10
N ALA A 80 -14.04 8.56 -2.81
CA ALA A 80 -13.39 7.39 -2.23
C ALA A 80 -14.28 6.15 -2.33
N GLU A 81 -15.57 6.28 -2.04
CA GLU A 81 -16.52 5.18 -2.12
C GLU A 81 -16.72 4.69 -3.57
N TRP A 82 -16.79 5.62 -4.53
CA TRP A 82 -16.91 5.26 -5.95
C TRP A 82 -15.67 4.54 -6.49
N LEU A 83 -14.48 5.01 -6.10
CA LEU A 83 -13.22 4.36 -6.48
C LEU A 83 -13.13 2.96 -5.89
N GLU A 84 -13.43 2.79 -4.60
CA GLU A 84 -13.43 1.48 -3.96
C GLU A 84 -14.39 0.50 -4.65
N VAL A 85 -15.59 0.95 -5.04
CA VAL A 85 -16.53 0.12 -5.80
C VAL A 85 -15.96 -0.30 -7.16
N ALA A 86 -15.36 0.63 -7.89
CA ALA A 86 -14.79 0.36 -9.21
C ALA A 86 -13.58 -0.59 -9.12
N GLU A 87 -12.68 -0.34 -8.18
CA GLU A 87 -11.51 -1.16 -7.90
C GLU A 87 -11.91 -2.57 -7.44
N GLU A 88 -12.91 -2.71 -6.58
CA GLU A 88 -13.39 -4.02 -6.12
C GLU A 88 -14.01 -4.83 -7.25
N VAL A 89 -14.79 -4.20 -8.14
CA VAL A 89 -15.32 -4.86 -9.33
C VAL A 89 -14.18 -5.40 -10.21
N GLU A 90 -13.14 -4.60 -10.41
CA GLU A 90 -12.00 -4.99 -11.23
C GLU A 90 -11.13 -6.08 -10.57
N ARG A 91 -10.85 -5.96 -9.27
CA ARG A 91 -10.15 -7.02 -8.50
C ARG A 91 -10.91 -8.35 -8.59
N ARG A 92 -12.24 -8.33 -8.43
CA ARG A 92 -13.07 -9.54 -8.61
C ARG A 92 -13.00 -10.06 -10.03
N ARG A 93 -13.03 -9.19 -11.05
CA ARG A 93 -12.89 -9.61 -12.45
C ARG A 93 -11.56 -10.33 -12.70
N LEU A 94 -10.47 -9.83 -12.11
CA LEU A 94 -9.12 -10.38 -12.27
C LEU A 94 -8.92 -11.68 -11.48
N TRP A 95 -9.41 -11.73 -10.24
CA TRP A 95 -9.01 -12.73 -9.25
C TRP A 95 -10.14 -13.66 -8.77
N SER A 96 -11.35 -13.57 -9.34
CA SER A 96 -12.44 -14.48 -8.99
C SER A 96 -12.05 -15.95 -9.26
N GLY A 97 -12.18 -16.78 -8.22
CA GLY A 97 -11.79 -18.20 -8.25
C GLY A 97 -10.29 -18.44 -8.03
N ALA A 98 -9.51 -17.42 -7.65
CA ALA A 98 -8.14 -17.60 -7.19
C ALA A 98 -8.11 -18.25 -5.79
N ALA A 99 -7.27 -19.26 -5.64
CA ALA A 99 -7.04 -19.91 -4.36
C ALA A 99 -6.53 -18.88 -3.33
N GLY A 100 -7.17 -18.81 -2.17
CA GLY A 100 -6.79 -17.88 -1.10
C GLY A 100 -7.53 -16.54 -1.12
N MET A 101 -8.34 -16.30 -2.15
CA MET A 101 -9.30 -15.19 -2.26
C MET A 101 -10.75 -15.61 -1.99
N ASP A 102 -11.00 -16.92 -2.01
CA ASP A 102 -12.28 -17.61 -1.83
C ASP A 102 -12.49 -18.18 -0.42
N GLY A 103 -11.54 -17.94 0.49
CA GLY A 103 -11.65 -18.35 1.88
C GLY A 103 -12.75 -17.56 2.60
N SER A 104 -13.75 -18.27 3.13
CA SER A 104 -14.88 -17.79 3.93
C SER A 104 -14.57 -16.89 5.15
N ALA A 105 -13.32 -16.48 5.36
CA ALA A 105 -12.94 -15.43 6.28
C ALA A 105 -12.33 -14.29 5.46
N GLY A 106 -13.15 -13.29 5.11
CA GLY A 106 -12.60 -12.00 4.68
C GLY A 106 -11.66 -11.45 5.76
N LEU A 107 -10.78 -10.52 5.39
CA LEU A 107 -9.82 -9.92 6.32
C LEU A 107 -10.49 -9.54 7.65
N THR A 108 -9.85 -9.85 8.78
CA THR A 108 -10.32 -9.37 10.07
C THR A 108 -10.13 -7.85 10.18
N VAL A 109 -10.68 -7.22 11.22
CA VAL A 109 -10.40 -5.80 11.50
C VAL A 109 -8.90 -5.59 11.72
N SER A 110 -8.24 -6.54 12.39
CA SER A 110 -6.78 -6.51 12.60
C SER A 110 -6.02 -6.64 11.28
N ASP A 111 -6.40 -7.57 10.40
CA ASP A 111 -5.76 -7.74 9.10
C ASP A 111 -5.86 -6.49 8.23
N ARG A 112 -7.04 -5.83 8.24
CA ARG A 112 -7.24 -4.56 7.53
C ARG A 112 -6.32 -3.46 8.07
N LEU A 113 -6.15 -3.37 9.40
CA LEU A 113 -5.25 -2.40 10.00
C LEU A 113 -3.79 -2.67 9.62
N TRP A 114 -3.37 -3.94 9.64
CA TRP A 114 -2.05 -4.35 9.19
C TRP A 114 -1.79 -4.05 7.72
N LEU A 115 -2.76 -4.32 6.85
CA LEU A 115 -2.65 -4.03 5.42
C LEU A 115 -2.52 -2.51 5.19
N GLN A 116 -3.40 -1.71 5.80
CA GLN A 116 -3.33 -0.25 5.73
C GLN A 116 -2.01 0.30 6.28
N PHE A 117 -1.52 -0.31 7.37
CA PHE A 117 -0.24 0.06 7.95
C PHE A 117 0.93 -0.23 7.00
N ALA A 118 0.95 -1.41 6.39
CA ALA A 118 2.01 -1.83 5.49
C ALA A 118 2.00 -1.04 4.17
N ASP A 119 0.83 -0.78 3.57
CA ASP A 119 0.66 0.08 2.39
C ASP A 119 1.23 1.49 2.67
N ARG A 120 0.78 2.13 3.75
CA ARG A 120 1.25 3.47 4.11
C ARG A 120 2.74 3.51 4.44
N LEU A 121 3.28 2.48 5.09
CA LEU A 121 4.69 2.40 5.42
C LEU A 121 5.55 2.22 4.17
N ASP A 122 5.08 1.49 3.17
CA ASP A 122 5.76 1.39 1.87
C ASP A 122 5.77 2.75 1.16
N ALA A 123 4.61 3.40 1.05
CA ALA A 123 4.48 4.72 0.44
C ALA A 123 5.42 5.75 1.10
N PHE A 124 5.51 5.75 2.43
CA PHE A 124 6.42 6.61 3.19
C PHE A 124 7.88 6.32 2.87
N GLN A 125 8.28 5.04 2.85
CA GLN A 125 9.65 4.65 2.51
C GLN A 125 10.02 5.05 1.08
N TRP A 126 9.10 4.86 0.13
CA TRP A 126 9.32 5.22 -1.26
C TRP A 126 9.55 6.73 -1.42
N ALA A 127 8.68 7.54 -0.83
CA ALA A 127 8.79 9.00 -0.85
C ALA A 127 10.07 9.48 -0.15
N ALA A 128 10.41 8.93 1.02
CA ALA A 128 11.61 9.29 1.75
C ALA A 128 12.89 8.94 0.97
N HIS A 129 12.89 7.83 0.23
CA HIS A 129 14.03 7.38 -0.56
C HIS A 129 14.23 8.21 -1.84
N HIS A 130 13.16 8.45 -2.59
CA HIS A 130 13.25 9.05 -3.93
C HIS A 130 13.03 10.57 -3.95
N GLY A 131 12.31 11.11 -2.96
CA GLY A 131 11.97 12.53 -2.87
C GLY A 131 12.09 13.07 -1.45
N PRO A 132 13.25 13.00 -0.79
CA PRO A 132 13.40 13.41 0.61
C PRO A 132 12.98 14.87 0.86
N SER A 133 13.01 15.73 -0.16
CA SER A 133 12.53 17.12 -0.07
C SER A 133 11.02 17.25 0.12
N VAL A 134 10.22 16.23 -0.24
CA VAL A 134 8.76 16.28 -0.08
C VAL A 134 8.33 15.95 1.35
N MET A 135 9.18 15.30 2.14
CA MET A 135 8.82 14.73 3.44
C MET A 135 8.41 15.75 4.50
N SER A 136 8.70 17.04 4.28
CA SER A 136 8.27 18.14 5.15
C SER A 136 6.88 18.70 4.82
N GLY A 137 6.21 18.23 3.77
CA GLY A 137 4.91 18.73 3.31
C GLY A 137 3.95 17.62 2.88
N ASP A 138 2.90 17.98 2.15
CA ASP A 138 1.97 17.07 1.45
C ASP A 138 1.37 15.92 2.29
N GLY A 139 1.18 16.13 3.60
CA GLY A 139 0.61 15.14 4.50
C GLY A 139 1.60 14.11 5.06
N TRP A 140 2.88 14.19 4.69
CA TRP A 140 3.92 13.26 5.17
C TRP A 140 4.19 13.34 6.68
N PRO A 141 4.19 14.53 7.33
CA PRO A 141 4.28 14.62 8.79
C PRO A 141 3.13 13.89 9.51
N GLU A 142 1.91 14.01 9.00
CA GLU A 142 0.71 13.34 9.52
C GLU A 142 0.78 11.83 9.28
N ALA A 143 1.22 11.41 8.09
CA ALA A 143 1.47 10.01 7.78
C ALA A 143 2.51 9.40 8.73
N ARG A 144 3.60 10.11 9.02
CA ARG A 144 4.61 9.70 10.01
C ARG A 144 4.00 9.54 11.40
N GLY A 145 3.22 10.53 11.85
CA GLY A 145 2.54 10.48 13.15
C GLY A 145 1.61 9.27 13.27
N TRP A 146 0.82 9.02 12.23
CA TRP A 146 -0.07 7.85 12.16
C TRP A 146 0.72 6.55 12.17
N LEU A 147 1.83 6.45 11.39
CA LEU A 147 2.66 5.25 11.35
C LEU A 147 3.24 4.91 12.72
N LEU A 148 3.75 5.89 13.48
CA LEU A 148 4.27 5.67 14.82
C LEU A 148 3.18 5.21 15.80
N ALA A 149 2.01 5.84 15.77
CA ALA A 149 0.89 5.47 16.65
C ALA A 149 0.34 4.07 16.33
N THR A 150 0.20 3.75 15.05
CA THR A 150 -0.26 2.43 14.60
C THR A 150 0.79 1.36 14.89
N ALA A 151 2.08 1.64 14.69
CA ALA A 151 3.15 0.71 15.02
C ALA A 151 3.20 0.38 16.53
N TYR A 152 2.87 1.34 17.40
CA TYR A 152 2.69 1.07 18.83
C TYR A 152 1.50 0.14 19.09
N THR A 153 0.38 0.38 18.42
CA THR A 153 -0.85 -0.45 18.53
C THR A 153 -0.62 -1.88 18.03
N LEU A 154 0.20 -2.04 16.98
CA LEU A 154 0.55 -3.32 16.36
C LEU A 154 1.77 -4.00 17.01
N ASP A 155 2.29 -3.45 18.10
CA ASP A 155 3.46 -3.95 18.84
C ASP A 155 4.74 -4.12 17.96
N CYS A 156 4.91 -3.24 16.97
CA CYS A 156 6.07 -3.23 16.06
C CYS A 156 6.85 -1.90 16.07
N TYR A 157 6.56 -1.01 17.02
CA TYR A 157 7.15 0.33 17.13
C TYR A 157 8.68 0.36 17.04
N ASN A 158 9.36 -0.52 17.78
CA ASN A 158 10.83 -0.54 17.83
C ASN A 158 11.48 -0.85 16.47
N SER A 159 10.79 -1.60 15.62
CA SER A 159 11.25 -1.93 14.27
C SER A 159 11.03 -0.77 13.29
N VAL A 160 10.08 0.11 13.58
CA VAL A 160 9.61 1.16 12.65
C VAL A 160 10.16 2.53 13.00
N ALA A 161 10.31 2.85 14.28
CA ALA A 161 10.66 4.20 14.75
C ALA A 161 11.94 4.73 14.11
N ARG A 162 13.01 3.93 14.08
CA ARG A 162 14.29 4.33 13.47
C ARG A 162 14.19 4.62 11.97
N LEU A 163 13.27 3.93 11.28
CA LEU A 163 13.07 4.08 9.85
C LEU A 163 12.34 5.39 9.53
N VAL A 164 11.31 5.73 10.31
CA VAL A 164 10.47 6.92 10.06
C VAL A 164 11.01 8.20 10.71
N ASP A 165 11.90 8.09 11.70
CA ASP A 165 12.47 9.23 12.42
C ASP A 165 13.73 9.82 11.75
N GLY A 166 14.24 9.17 10.69
CA GLY A 166 15.41 9.66 9.96
C GLY A 166 16.72 9.65 10.76
N SER A 167 16.72 9.08 11.98
CA SER A 167 17.90 8.91 12.83
C SER A 167 18.89 7.84 12.32
N GLY A 168 18.66 7.29 11.12
CA GLY A 168 19.55 6.38 10.40
C GLY A 168 20.51 7.05 9.40
N ARG A 169 20.64 8.38 9.39
CA ARG A 169 21.77 9.05 8.71
C ARG A 169 23.03 8.88 9.56
N GLY A 170 23.61 7.69 9.53
CA GLY A 170 24.84 7.36 10.22
C GLY A 170 24.91 5.86 10.45
N ASP A 171 25.17 5.12 9.38
CA ASP A 171 25.91 3.84 9.37
C ASP A 171 25.64 3.13 8.05
N VAL A 172 26.22 3.68 6.98
CA VAL A 172 26.67 2.86 5.85
C VAL A 172 28.10 3.29 5.60
N ALA A 173 29.02 2.47 6.10
CA ALA A 173 30.42 2.43 5.66
C ALA A 173 30.51 1.82 4.25
#